data_AF-A0A7V9ZVP0-F1
#
_entry.id   AF-A0A7V9ZVP0-F1
#
_cell.length_a   1.000
_cell.length_b   1.000
_cell.length_c   1.000
_cell.angle_alpha   90.00
_cell.angle_beta   90.00
_cell.angle_gamma   90.00
#
_symmetry.space_group_name_H-M   'P 1'
#
loop_
_entity.id
_entity.type
_entity.pdbx_description
1 polymer ?
#
loop_
_entity_poly.entity_id
_entity_poly.type
_entity_poly.pdbx_seq_one_letter_code
_entity_poly.pdbx_strand_id
1 'polypeptide(L)'
;MSSPPLLILGVRRSGTTLLRLILDRSTGIAIPDESHFIPQLARRHPGPVDRDTFLEDLRRVRTLARWGITVADVAPLVEPGSDTGAAIAAVFRAYAAKAGKPRWGDKTPAYMRYLPLLDRLFPDALYVHLIRDGRDCAL
;
A
#
# COMPACT_ATOMS: atom_id res chain seq x y z
N MET A 1 -18.91 1.94 -3.69
CA MET A 1 -18.29 1.78 -2.36
C MET A 1 -16.88 1.26 -2.56
N SER A 2 -15.86 1.88 -1.94
CA SER A 2 -14.48 1.38 -2.07
C SER A 2 -14.34 0.06 -1.33
N SER A 3 -13.70 -0.94 -1.93
CA SER A 3 -13.42 -2.20 -1.23
C SER A 3 -12.26 -1.99 -0.25
N PRO A 4 -12.32 -2.55 0.97
CA PRO A 4 -11.26 -2.37 1.94
C PRO A 4 -9.91 -2.95 1.46
N PRO A 5 -8.78 -2.29 1.80
CA PRO A 5 -7.47 -2.80 1.44
C PRO A 5 -7.10 -4.06 2.21
N LEU A 6 -6.30 -4.92 1.58
CA LEU A 6 -5.72 -6.09 2.23
C LEU A 6 -4.25 -5.82 2.57
N LEU A 7 -3.91 -5.80 3.87
CA LEU A 7 -2.56 -5.56 4.35
C LEU A 7 -1.94 -6.87 4.85
N ILE A 8 -0.93 -7.37 4.14
CA ILE A 8 -0.22 -8.59 4.48
C ILE A 8 0.96 -8.27 5.38
N LEU A 9 0.91 -8.79 6.59
CA LEU A 9 1.88 -8.61 7.65
C LEU A 9 2.53 -9.95 8.02
N GLY A 10 3.65 -9.90 8.71
CA GLY A 10 4.37 -11.07 9.18
C GLY A 10 5.85 -10.78 9.32
N VAL A 11 6.59 -11.64 10.01
CA VAL A 11 8.05 -11.49 10.11
C VAL A 11 8.71 -11.73 8.75
N ARG A 12 9.92 -11.18 8.54
CA ARG A 12 10.70 -11.56 7.34
C ARG A 12 10.90 -13.07 7.35
N ARG A 13 10.92 -13.67 6.15
CA ARG A 13 11.10 -15.12 5.92
C ARG A 13 9.90 -16.02 6.29
N SER A 14 8.76 -15.46 6.69
CA SER A 14 7.54 -16.26 6.95
C SER A 14 6.75 -16.68 5.69
N GLY A 15 7.22 -16.32 4.48
CA GLY A 15 6.53 -16.65 3.23
C GLY A 15 5.55 -15.56 2.73
N THR A 16 5.60 -14.35 3.28
CA THR A 16 4.71 -13.24 2.88
C THR A 16 4.82 -12.89 1.39
N THR A 17 6.01 -13.02 0.80
CA THR A 17 6.20 -12.84 -0.66
C THR A 17 5.49 -13.92 -1.46
N LEU A 18 5.52 -15.20 -1.04
CA LEU A 18 4.81 -16.28 -1.72
C LEU A 18 3.30 -16.04 -1.70
N LEU A 19 2.74 -15.72 -0.52
CA LEU A 19 1.32 -15.40 -0.39
C LEU A 19 0.91 -14.21 -1.28
N ARG A 20 1.72 -13.15 -1.28
CA ARG A 20 1.50 -11.99 -2.14
C ARG A 20 1.49 -12.36 -3.61
N LEU A 21 2.41 -13.19 -4.07
CA LEU A 21 2.46 -13.65 -5.46
C LEU A 21 1.23 -14.48 -5.82
N ILE A 22 0.77 -15.37 -4.95
CA ILE A 22 -0.46 -16.16 -5.18
C ILE A 22 -1.67 -15.22 -5.34
N LEU A 23 -1.87 -14.31 -4.38
CA LEU A 23 -3.00 -13.38 -4.41
C LEU A 23 -2.94 -12.43 -5.61
N ASP A 24 -1.76 -11.91 -5.93
CA ASP A 24 -1.53 -11.02 -7.06
C ASP A 24 -1.55 -11.75 -8.42
N ARG A 25 -1.59 -13.09 -8.46
CA ARG A 25 -1.89 -13.83 -9.71
C ARG A 25 -3.40 -14.02 -9.93
N SER A 26 -4.22 -13.78 -8.92
CA SER A 26 -5.68 -13.83 -9.06
C SER A 26 -6.22 -12.61 -9.80
N THR A 27 -7.45 -12.71 -10.30
CA THR A 27 -8.20 -11.59 -10.89
C THR A 27 -8.82 -10.65 -9.86
N GLY A 28 -8.79 -11.01 -8.57
CA GLY A 28 -9.53 -10.32 -7.51
C GLY A 28 -8.79 -9.17 -6.84
N ILE A 29 -7.46 -9.17 -6.79
CA ILE A 29 -6.68 -8.17 -6.05
C ILE A 29 -5.30 -7.93 -6.66
N ALA A 30 -4.88 -6.66 -6.71
CA ALA A 30 -3.54 -6.24 -7.08
C ALA A 30 -2.72 -5.98 -5.82
N ILE A 31 -1.57 -6.63 -5.68
CA ILE A 31 -0.67 -6.41 -4.55
C ILE A 31 0.74 -6.22 -5.12
N PRO A 32 1.25 -4.97 -5.17
CA PRO A 32 2.55 -4.70 -5.74
C PRO A 32 3.70 -5.21 -4.85
N ASP A 33 4.95 -4.98 -5.26
CA ASP A 33 6.11 -5.20 -4.37
C ASP A 33 6.03 -4.29 -3.14
N GLU A 34 6.95 -4.43 -2.18
CA GLU A 34 6.88 -3.65 -0.93
C GLU A 34 6.92 -2.14 -1.20
N SER A 35 5.97 -1.41 -0.62
CA SER A 35 5.77 0.03 -0.85
C SER A 35 6.81 0.88 -0.13
N HIS A 36 7.01 0.64 1.16
CA HIS A 36 7.89 1.37 2.09
C HIS A 36 7.61 2.88 2.25
N PHE A 37 6.73 3.48 1.45
CA PHE A 37 6.44 4.90 1.48
C PHE A 37 5.32 5.31 2.45
N ILE A 38 4.45 4.40 2.90
CA ILE A 38 3.25 4.77 3.69
C ILE A 38 3.62 5.60 4.94
N PRO A 39 4.53 5.17 5.83
CA PRO A 39 4.89 5.97 7.00
C PRO A 39 5.56 7.30 6.65
N GLN A 40 6.30 7.34 5.55
CA GLN A 40 7.02 8.54 5.12
C GLN A 40 6.06 9.61 4.61
N LEU A 41 5.11 9.22 3.75
CA LEU A 41 4.06 10.10 3.24
C LEU A 41 3.12 10.54 4.37
N ALA A 42 2.72 9.61 5.24
CA ALA A 42 1.85 9.95 6.37
C ALA A 42 2.48 10.94 7.36
N ARG A 43 3.79 10.85 7.58
CA ARG A 43 4.52 11.83 8.39
C ARG A 43 4.61 13.19 7.72
N ARG A 44 4.77 13.22 6.39
CA ARG A 44 4.93 14.45 5.62
C ARG A 44 3.60 15.18 5.40
N HIS A 45 2.50 14.44 5.37
CA HIS A 45 1.14 14.93 5.20
C HIS A 45 0.28 14.50 6.40
N PRO A 46 0.39 15.14 7.58
CA PRO A 46 -0.31 14.69 8.79
C PRO A 46 -1.81 15.05 8.84
N GLY A 47 -2.30 15.83 7.89
CA GLY A 47 -3.70 16.31 7.82
C GLY A 47 -4.21 16.32 6.38
N PRO A 48 -5.25 17.13 6.07
CA PRO A 48 -5.77 17.27 4.71
C PRO A 48 -4.64 17.55 3.70
N VAL A 49 -4.65 16.80 2.61
CA VAL A 49 -3.57 16.80 1.63
C VAL A 49 -3.71 17.99 0.68
N ASP A 50 -2.64 18.79 0.59
CA ASP A 50 -2.41 19.66 -0.56
C ASP A 50 -2.02 18.79 -1.77
N ARG A 51 -2.89 18.77 -2.78
CA ARG A 51 -2.77 17.85 -3.92
C ARG A 51 -1.45 18.05 -4.65
N ASP A 52 -1.06 19.28 -4.95
CA ASP A 52 0.13 19.56 -5.76
C ASP A 52 1.40 19.19 -5.02
N THR A 53 1.50 19.51 -3.72
CA THR A 53 2.61 19.10 -2.87
C THR A 53 2.71 17.58 -2.76
N PHE A 54 1.59 16.89 -2.59
CA PHE A 54 1.56 15.43 -2.53
C PHE A 54 2.03 14.79 -3.84
N LEU A 55 1.54 15.28 -4.98
CA LEU A 55 1.95 14.79 -6.30
C LEU A 55 3.44 15.05 -6.58
N GLU A 56 3.98 16.19 -6.11
CA GLU A 56 5.41 16.47 -6.16
C GLU A 56 6.22 15.49 -5.29
N ASP A 57 5.73 15.16 -4.09
CA ASP A 57 6.38 14.16 -3.25
C ASP A 57 6.33 12.76 -3.87
N LEU A 58 5.25 12.39 -4.57
CA LEU A 58 5.17 11.12 -5.30
C LEU A 58 6.27 10.99 -6.36
N ARG A 59 6.73 12.09 -6.98
CA ARG A 59 7.87 12.06 -7.92
C ARG A 59 9.15 11.55 -7.27
N ARG A 60 9.29 11.67 -5.95
CA ARG A 60 10.45 11.22 -5.17
C ARG A 60 10.33 9.75 -4.74
N VAL A 61 9.16 9.13 -4.89
CA VAL A 61 8.90 7.74 -4.51
C VAL A 61 9.39 6.80 -5.61
N ARG A 62 10.66 6.37 -5.51
CA ARG A 62 11.32 5.48 -6.50
C ARG A 62 10.56 4.17 -6.74
N THR A 63 9.79 3.70 -5.77
CA THR A 63 9.00 2.47 -5.89
C THR A 63 7.94 2.56 -6.99
N LEU A 64 7.38 3.74 -7.26
CA LEU A 64 6.34 3.91 -8.29
C LEU A 64 6.85 3.54 -9.69
N ALA A 65 8.09 3.95 -10.01
CA ALA A 65 8.72 3.61 -11.29
C ALA A 65 8.85 2.09 -11.49
N ARG A 66 9.19 1.33 -10.43
CA ARG A 66 9.26 -0.14 -10.49
C ARG A 66 7.89 -0.78 -10.70
N TRP A 67 6.84 -0.16 -10.18
CA TRP A 67 5.47 -0.60 -10.38
C TRP A 67 4.89 -0.15 -11.72
N GLY A 68 5.66 0.61 -12.52
CA GLY A 68 5.17 1.22 -13.75
C GLY A 68 4.08 2.26 -13.50
N ILE A 69 4.04 2.88 -12.32
CA ILE A 69 3.09 3.93 -11.95
C ILE A 69 3.77 5.29 -12.05
N THR A 70 3.09 6.20 -12.73
CA THR A 70 3.49 7.60 -12.87
C THR A 70 2.60 8.48 -12.01
N VAL A 71 3.05 9.72 -11.77
CA VAL A 71 2.22 10.72 -11.09
C VAL A 71 0.95 11.02 -11.90
N ALA A 72 1.00 10.94 -13.23
CA ALA A 72 -0.17 11.12 -14.09
C ALA A 72 -1.22 10.02 -13.90
N ASP A 73 -0.83 8.79 -13.56
CA ASP A 73 -1.76 7.70 -13.25
C ASP A 73 -2.48 7.94 -11.91
N VAL A 74 -1.81 8.60 -10.95
CA VAL A 74 -2.33 8.83 -9.59
C VAL A 74 -3.11 10.14 -9.49
N ALA A 75 -2.67 11.19 -10.19
CA ALA A 75 -3.21 12.54 -10.06
C ALA A 75 -4.75 12.60 -10.18
N PRO A 76 -5.42 11.91 -11.13
CA PRO A 76 -6.88 11.94 -11.25
C PRO A 76 -7.63 11.32 -10.06
N LEU A 77 -6.95 10.54 -9.21
CA LEU A 77 -7.54 9.82 -8.09
C LEU A 77 -7.32 10.53 -6.74
N VAL A 78 -6.55 11.62 -6.72
CA VAL A 78 -6.28 12.42 -5.52
C VAL A 78 -7.16 13.66 -5.53
N GLU A 79 -8.12 13.71 -4.62
CA GLU A 79 -8.99 14.86 -4.44
C GLU A 79 -8.30 15.95 -3.58
N PRO A 80 -8.40 17.24 -3.94
CA PRO A 80 -7.89 18.32 -3.11
C PRO A 80 -8.47 18.29 -1.70
N GLY A 81 -7.61 18.35 -0.68
CA GLY A 81 -8.04 18.32 0.73
C GLY A 81 -8.51 16.95 1.23
N SER A 82 -8.34 15.87 0.45
CA SER A 82 -8.59 14.51 0.93
C SER A 82 -7.72 14.18 2.14
N ASP A 83 -8.17 13.27 2.99
CA ASP A 83 -7.31 12.74 4.03
C ASP A 83 -6.09 12.00 3.44
N THR A 84 -5.02 11.92 4.22
CA THR A 84 -3.76 11.30 3.79
C THR A 84 -3.92 9.82 3.46
N GLY A 85 -4.82 9.12 4.14
CA GLY A 85 -5.14 7.72 3.86
C GLY A 85 -5.71 7.57 2.44
N ALA A 86 -6.70 8.39 2.09
CA ALA A 86 -7.29 8.43 0.76
C ALA A 86 -6.27 8.80 -0.33
N ALA A 87 -5.41 9.80 -0.09
CA ALA A 87 -4.36 10.18 -1.04
C ALA A 87 -3.33 9.05 -1.25
N ILE A 88 -2.93 8.35 -0.18
CA ILE A 88 -2.05 7.17 -0.29
C ILE A 88 -2.78 6.02 -0.99
N ALA A 89 -4.06 5.78 -0.68
CA ALA A 89 -4.87 4.76 -1.33
C ALA A 89 -5.01 5.00 -2.84
N ALA A 90 -5.02 6.26 -3.29
CA ALA A 90 -5.04 6.62 -4.71
C ALA A 90 -3.86 6.00 -5.49
N VAL A 91 -2.67 5.92 -4.88
CA VAL A 91 -1.48 5.27 -5.47
C VAL A 91 -1.75 3.79 -5.74
N PHE A 92 -2.30 3.07 -4.76
CA PHE A 92 -2.61 1.65 -4.89
C PHE A 92 -3.81 1.39 -5.80
N ARG A 93 -4.79 2.29 -5.82
CA ARG A 93 -5.92 2.24 -6.75
C ARG A 93 -5.46 2.43 -8.20
N ALA A 94 -4.51 3.34 -8.46
CA ALA A 94 -3.89 3.49 -9.78
C ALA A 94 -3.20 2.18 -10.22
N TYR A 95 -2.46 1.55 -9.29
CA TYR A 95 -1.85 0.24 -9.56
C TYR A 95 -2.86 -0.86 -9.87
N ALA A 96 -3.92 -0.98 -9.07
CA ALA A 96 -4.98 -1.95 -9.29
C ALA A 96 -5.73 -1.73 -10.60
N ALA A 97 -6.04 -0.47 -10.93
CA ALA A 97 -6.68 -0.10 -12.19
C ALA A 97 -5.83 -0.50 -13.40
N LYS A 98 -4.52 -0.22 -13.36
CA LYS A 98 -3.57 -0.61 -14.41
C LYS A 98 -3.43 -2.13 -14.55
N ALA A 99 -3.55 -2.86 -13.45
CA ALA A 99 -3.58 -4.33 -13.43
C ALA A 99 -4.94 -4.92 -13.83
N GLY A 100 -5.97 -4.11 -14.07
CA GLY A 100 -7.32 -4.55 -14.40
C GLY A 100 -8.05 -5.25 -13.24
N LYS A 101 -7.73 -4.88 -11.99
CA LYS A 101 -8.24 -5.57 -10.79
C LYS A 101 -9.09 -4.65 -9.92
N PRO A 102 -10.14 -5.19 -9.27
CA PRO A 102 -11.11 -4.39 -8.54
C PRO A 102 -10.64 -3.95 -7.16
N ARG A 103 -9.59 -4.58 -6.61
CA ARG A 103 -9.10 -4.34 -5.25
C ARG A 103 -7.59 -4.17 -5.24
N TRP A 104 -7.10 -3.53 -4.19
CA TRP A 104 -5.68 -3.37 -3.93
C TRP A 104 -5.32 -3.89 -2.54
N GLY A 105 -4.04 -4.21 -2.38
CA GLY A 105 -3.44 -4.51 -1.08
C GLY A 105 -2.00 -4.04 -1.03
N ASP A 106 -1.38 -4.17 0.15
CA ASP A 106 0.04 -3.95 0.36
C ASP A 106 0.64 -5.14 1.10
N LYS A 107 1.85 -5.51 0.72
CA LYS A 107 2.68 -6.44 1.48
C LYS A 107 3.98 -5.75 1.80
N THR A 108 4.05 -5.16 2.99
CA THR A 108 5.29 -4.63 3.56
C THR A 108 5.40 -5.17 4.98
N PRO A 109 6.16 -6.27 5.22
CA PRO A 109 6.08 -7.02 6.47
C PRO A 109 6.43 -6.15 7.71
N ALA A 110 7.34 -5.19 7.52
CA ALA A 110 7.76 -4.25 8.54
C ALA A 110 6.66 -3.29 9.02
N TYR A 111 5.53 -3.20 8.33
CA TYR A 111 4.38 -2.38 8.74
C TYR A 111 3.65 -2.89 9.99
N MET A 112 3.98 -4.09 10.48
CA MET A 112 3.56 -4.53 11.82
C MET A 112 3.97 -3.53 12.94
N ARG A 113 5.01 -2.71 12.71
CA ARG A 113 5.46 -1.68 13.66
C ARG A 113 4.66 -0.38 13.57
N TYR A 114 3.76 -0.28 12.59
CA TYR A 114 2.98 0.90 12.27
C TYR A 114 1.47 0.61 12.32
N LEU A 115 1.03 -0.43 13.04
CA LEU A 115 -0.40 -0.79 13.12
C LEU A 115 -1.31 0.40 13.52
N PRO A 116 -1.02 1.20 14.57
CA PRO A 116 -1.86 2.34 14.91
C PRO A 116 -1.90 3.44 13.82
N LEU A 117 -0.85 3.52 13.00
CA LEU A 117 -0.83 4.42 11.85
C LEU A 117 -1.68 3.86 10.71
N LEU A 118 -1.57 2.56 10.42
CA LEU A 118 -2.36 1.91 9.38
C LEU A 118 -3.86 1.96 9.70
N ASP A 119 -4.27 1.70 10.94
CA ASP A 119 -5.67 1.79 11.36
C ASP A 119 -6.23 3.22 11.22
N ARG A 120 -5.40 4.24 11.41
CA ARG A 120 -5.80 5.64 11.21
C ARG A 120 -5.96 5.98 9.73
N LEU A 121 -5.05 5.50 8.88
CA LEU A 121 -5.06 5.78 7.45
C LEU A 121 -6.12 4.96 6.70
N PHE A 122 -6.37 3.74 7.15
CA PHE A 122 -7.22 2.75 6.49
C PHE A 122 -8.10 2.05 7.54
N PRO A 123 -9.12 2.74 8.07
CA PRO A 123 -9.92 2.24 9.20
C PRO A 123 -10.73 0.97 8.89
N ASP A 124 -10.93 0.66 7.61
CA ASP A 124 -11.62 -0.54 7.14
C ASP A 124 -10.65 -1.66 6.72
N ALA A 125 -9.33 -1.47 6.83
CA ALA A 125 -8.33 -2.41 6.34
C ALA A 125 -8.53 -3.83 6.89
N LEU A 126 -8.37 -4.81 5.99
CA LEU A 126 -8.31 -6.22 6.35
C LEU A 126 -6.84 -6.62 6.50
N TYR A 127 -6.52 -7.27 7.63
CA TYR A 127 -5.17 -7.70 7.93
C TYR A 127 -5.00 -9.21 7.76
N VAL A 128 -3.95 -9.62 7.07
CA VAL A 128 -3.48 -11.00 7.03
C VAL A 128 -2.15 -11.08 7.73
N HIS A 129 -2.13 -11.65 8.94
CA HIS A 129 -0.90 -11.88 9.69
C HIS A 129 -0.38 -13.29 9.42
N LEU A 130 0.66 -13.40 8.59
CA LEU A 130 1.26 -14.68 8.25
C LEU A 130 2.29 -15.09 9.30
N ILE A 131 1.99 -16.20 9.99
CA ILE A 131 2.82 -16.79 11.03
C ILE A 131 3.53 -18.03 10.47
N ARG A 132 4.84 -18.10 10.69
CA ARG A 132 5.67 -19.29 10.48
C ARG A 132 6.49 -19.50 11.75
N ASP A 133 6.91 -20.74 11.99
CA ASP A 133 7.82 -21.06 13.09
C ASP A 133 9.00 -20.07 13.12
N GLY A 134 9.23 -19.47 14.29
CA GLY A 134 10.29 -18.46 14.45
C GLY A 134 11.70 -19.04 14.21
N ARG A 135 11.88 -20.34 14.49
CA ARG A 135 13.14 -21.06 14.24
C ARG A 135 13.43 -21.13 12.75
N ASP A 136 12.42 -21.44 11.94
CA ASP A 136 12.53 -21.43 10.47
C ASP A 136 12.83 -20.05 9.90
N CYS A 137 12.33 -18.99 10.54
CA CYS A 137 12.51 -17.61 10.05
C CYS A 137 13.89 -17.04 10.38
N ALA A 138 14.57 -17.60 11.38
CA ALA A 138 15.87 -17.15 11.87
C ALA A 138 17.07 -17.74 11.12
N LEU A 139 16.86 -18.81 10.34
CA LEU A 139 17.86 -19.45 9.47
C LEU A 139 18.03 -18.71 8.13
#